data_AF-A0A8J6QP10-F1
#
_entry.id   AF-A0A8J6QP10-F1
#
_cell.length_a   1.000
_cell.length_b   1.000
_cell.length_c   1.000
_cell.angle_alpha   90.00
_cell.angle_beta   90.00
_cell.angle_gamma   90.00
#
_symmetry.space_group_name_H-M   'P 1'
#
loop_
_entity.id
_entity.type
_entity.pdbx_description
1 polymer ?
#
loop_
_entity_poly.entity_id
_entity_poly.type
_entity_poly.pdbx_seq_one_letter_code
_entity_poly.pdbx_strand_id
1 'polypeptide(L)'
;MRLFDDRSFLQAITGFERALAKVLSVVLTAVLVVATLQLLLFLGSDLLDLNVNWTGEGLIRLLDQVLVILIALEVLQNLTAYMREHVVQIELVLVTALTAVARKVIVMPPGVQKNPADLIGLGFAVLSLAGAYWLVRQSHIKRLPTRRERATGFQDPDLS
;
A
#
# COMPACT_ATOMS: atom_id res chain seq x y z
N MET A 1 -28.04 16.35 -32.06
CA MET A 1 -26.78 16.69 -31.35
C MET A 1 -26.70 15.94 -30.03
N ARG A 2 -26.86 14.61 -30.09
CA ARG A 2 -26.63 13.66 -29.00
C ARG A 2 -25.56 12.71 -29.52
N LEU A 3 -24.78 12.07 -28.66
CA LEU A 3 -23.82 11.01 -29.01
C LEU A 3 -22.41 11.51 -29.37
N PHE A 4 -21.80 12.32 -28.49
CA PHE A 4 -20.40 12.05 -28.20
C PHE A 4 -20.39 10.70 -27.47
N ASP A 5 -19.68 9.77 -28.07
CA ASP A 5 -19.78 8.34 -27.82
C ASP A 5 -19.12 7.99 -26.47
N ASP A 6 -19.92 7.98 -25.41
CA ASP A 6 -19.47 7.73 -24.02
C ASP A 6 -18.58 6.49 -23.90
N ARG A 7 -18.76 5.49 -24.77
CA ARG A 7 -17.94 4.27 -24.78
C ARG A 7 -16.51 4.51 -25.28
N SER A 8 -16.33 5.24 -26.37
CA SER A 8 -15.00 5.52 -26.90
C SER A 8 -14.23 6.50 -26.01
N PHE A 9 -14.94 7.45 -25.37
CA PHE A 9 -14.34 8.31 -24.34
C PHE A 9 -13.84 7.51 -23.12
N LEU A 10 -14.66 6.61 -22.57
CA LEU A 10 -14.26 5.76 -21.45
C LEU A 10 -13.12 4.79 -21.82
N GLN A 11 -13.09 4.29 -23.05
CA GLN A 11 -11.98 3.48 -23.55
C GLN A 11 -10.67 4.27 -23.68
N ALA A 12 -10.73 5.53 -24.13
CA ALA A 12 -9.56 6.40 -24.18
C ALA A 12 -9.01 6.69 -22.78
N ILE A 13 -9.88 6.97 -21.80
CA ILE A 13 -9.48 7.21 -20.40
C ILE A 13 -8.81 5.97 -19.81
N THR A 14 -9.44 4.80 -19.95
CA THR A 14 -8.88 3.55 -19.39
C THR A 14 -7.55 3.17 -20.05
N GLY A 15 -7.38 3.45 -21.35
CA GLY A 15 -6.09 3.33 -22.03
C GLY A 15 -5.02 4.27 -21.48
N PHE A 16 -5.38 5.54 -21.26
CA PHE A 16 -4.50 6.54 -20.67
C PHE A 16 -4.10 6.19 -19.22
N GLU A 17 -5.06 5.75 -18.41
CA GLU A 17 -4.85 5.33 -17.01
C GLU A 17 -3.85 4.18 -16.93
N ARG A 18 -3.97 3.18 -17.81
CA ARG A 18 -3.03 2.05 -17.91
C ARG A 18 -1.64 2.49 -18.36
N ALA A 19 -1.56 3.38 -19.35
CA ALA A 19 -0.29 3.92 -19.81
C ALA A 19 0.43 4.69 -18.69
N LEU A 20 -0.31 5.53 -17.97
CA LEU A 20 0.19 6.29 -16.82
C LEU A 20 0.66 5.36 -15.71
N ALA A 21 -0.14 4.37 -15.31
CA ALA A 21 0.24 3.38 -14.29
C ALA A 21 1.53 2.62 -14.66
N LYS A 22 1.68 2.26 -15.93
CA LYS A 22 2.90 1.59 -16.43
C LYS A 22 4.13 2.48 -16.36
N VAL A 23 4.01 3.75 -16.76
CA VAL A 23 5.11 4.73 -16.66
C VAL A 23 5.50 4.95 -15.20
N LEU A 24 4.52 5.15 -14.31
CA LEU A 24 4.75 5.32 -12.88
C LEU A 24 5.45 4.09 -12.27
N SER A 25 5.04 2.87 -12.65
CA SER A 25 5.64 1.63 -12.16
C SER A 25 7.11 1.49 -12.58
N VAL A 26 7.43 1.81 -13.83
CA VAL A 26 8.81 1.80 -14.33
C VAL A 26 9.67 2.83 -13.62
N VAL A 27 9.18 4.07 -13.48
CA VAL A 27 9.90 5.14 -12.78
C VAL A 27 10.16 4.77 -11.33
N LEU A 28 9.13 4.29 -10.62
CA LEU A 28 9.26 3.90 -9.21
C LEU A 28 10.23 2.73 -9.04
N THR A 29 10.20 1.75 -9.95
CA THR A 29 11.15 0.63 -9.94
C THR A 29 12.59 1.13 -10.15
N ALA A 30 12.82 2.05 -11.09
CA ALA A 30 14.14 2.61 -11.32
C ALA A 30 14.66 3.39 -10.10
N VAL A 31 13.81 4.23 -9.50
CA VAL A 31 14.14 4.96 -8.26
C VAL A 31 14.48 3.98 -7.13
N LEU A 32 13.71 2.90 -6.99
CA LEU A 32 13.95 1.89 -5.98
C LEU A 32 15.31 1.19 -6.16
N VAL A 33 15.65 0.82 -7.39
CA VAL A 33 16.96 0.21 -7.71
C VAL A 33 18.10 1.17 -7.37
N VAL A 34 17.99 2.43 -7.78
CA VAL A 34 19.02 3.45 -7.50
C VAL A 34 19.15 3.70 -6.00
N ALA A 35 18.02 3.88 -5.28
CA ALA A 35 18.02 4.11 -3.83
C ALA A 35 18.62 2.92 -3.07
N THR A 36 18.29 1.69 -3.48
CA THR A 36 18.84 0.47 -2.87
C THR A 36 20.34 0.36 -3.12
N LEU A 37 20.79 0.63 -4.35
CA LEU A 37 22.22 0.61 -4.67
C LEU A 37 22.97 1.69 -3.89
N GLN A 38 22.43 2.90 -3.81
CA GLN A 38 23.01 3.99 -3.03
C GLN A 38 23.12 3.62 -1.55
N LEU A 39 22.09 2.99 -0.96
CA LEU A 39 22.14 2.50 0.41
C LEU A 39 23.23 1.43 0.59
N LEU A 40 23.35 0.47 -0.33
CA LEU A 40 24.38 -0.57 -0.26
C LEU A 40 25.79 0.00 -0.36
N LEU A 41 26.01 0.98 -1.25
CA LEU A 41 27.31 1.65 -1.38
C LEU A 41 27.65 2.44 -0.12
N PHE A 42 26.68 3.19 0.42
CA PHE A 42 26.84 3.95 1.66
C PHE A 42 27.16 3.03 2.85
N LEU A 43 26.42 1.94 2.99
CA LEU A 43 26.66 0.94 4.03
C LEU A 43 28.04 0.26 3.85
N GLY A 44 28.44 -0.02 2.61
CA GLY A 44 29.74 -0.59 2.28
C GLY A 44 30.90 0.34 2.61
N SER A 45 30.76 1.66 2.34
CA SER A 45 31.78 2.65 2.73
C SER A 45 31.87 2.80 4.23
N ASP A 46 30.73 2.84 4.93
CA ASP A 46 30.68 2.97 6.38
C ASP A 46 31.32 1.76 7.08
N LEU A 47 31.15 0.54 6.54
CA LEU A 47 31.76 -0.68 7.09
C LEU A 47 33.30 -0.68 7.04
N LEU A 48 33.89 0.01 6.07
CA LEU A 48 35.34 0.16 5.95
C LEU A 48 35.89 1.26 6.87
N ASP A 49 35.02 2.18 7.30
CA ASP A 49 35.38 3.27 8.20
C ASP A 49 34.98 2.91 9.65
N LEU A 50 35.94 2.40 10.43
CA LEU A 50 35.75 1.96 11.82
C LEU A 50 35.34 3.07 12.80
N ASN A 51 35.28 4.33 12.33
CA ASN A 51 34.92 5.50 13.14
C ASN A 51 33.40 5.77 13.14
N VAL A 52 32.60 5.01 12.40
CA VAL A 52 31.14 5.18 12.33
C VAL A 52 30.47 4.60 13.58
N ASN A 53 29.57 5.38 14.19
CA ASN A 53 28.81 4.93 15.35
C ASN A 53 27.66 4.00 14.92
N TRP A 54 27.92 2.69 14.90
CA TRP A 54 26.95 1.64 14.58
C TRP A 54 25.81 1.46 15.60
N THR A 55 25.81 2.26 16.67
CA THR A 55 24.82 2.19 17.75
C THR A 55 24.14 3.54 17.96
N GLY A 56 22.91 3.52 18.50
CA GLY A 56 22.15 4.74 18.73
C GLY A 56 21.77 5.45 17.43
N GLU A 57 22.29 6.66 17.22
CA GLU A 57 21.91 7.52 16.08
C GLU A 57 22.24 6.92 14.71
N GLY A 58 23.38 6.25 14.54
CA GLY A 58 23.75 5.64 13.26
C GLY A 58 22.79 4.53 12.86
N LEU A 59 22.42 3.67 13.81
CA LEU A 59 21.42 2.62 13.59
C LEU A 59 20.05 3.21 13.23
N ILE A 60 19.61 4.26 13.93
CA ILE A 60 18.33 4.93 13.64
C ILE A 60 18.33 5.50 12.22
N ARG A 61 19.43 6.13 11.77
CA ARG A 61 19.56 6.66 10.40
C ARG A 61 19.52 5.57 9.34
N LEU A 62 20.21 4.43 9.57
CA LEU A 62 20.18 3.29 8.66
C LEU A 62 18.78 2.68 8.58
N LEU A 63 18.11 2.52 9.73
CA LEU A 63 16.73 2.05 9.78
C LEU A 63 15.80 3.01 9.03
N ASP A 64 15.93 4.32 9.19
CA ASP A 64 15.16 5.33 8.46
C ASP A 64 15.27 5.15 6.93
N GLN A 65 16.49 5.02 6.42
CA GLN A 65 16.75 4.81 4.98
C GLN A 65 16.13 3.49 4.48
N VAL A 66 16.30 2.38 5.21
CA VAL A 66 15.70 1.08 4.87
C VAL A 66 14.17 1.17 4.85
N LEU A 67 13.60 1.82 5.86
CA LEU A 67 12.17 2.00 6.01
C LEU A 67 11.59 2.88 4.88
N VAL A 68 12.27 3.93 4.43
CA VAL A 68 11.88 4.70 3.23
C VAL A 68 11.81 3.82 1.98
N ILE A 69 12.81 2.94 1.77
CA ILE A 69 12.82 1.98 0.65
C ILE A 69 11.64 1.00 0.75
N LEU A 70 11.32 0.52 1.96
CA LEU A 70 10.16 -0.34 2.16
C LEU A 70 8.84 0.38 1.85
N ILE A 71 8.72 1.71 2.05
CA ILE A 71 7.49 2.45 1.68
C ILE A 71 7.38 2.45 0.15
N ALA A 72 8.48 2.73 -0.55
CA ALA A 72 8.51 2.72 -2.00
C ALA A 72 8.16 1.34 -2.58
N LEU A 73 8.63 0.26 -1.94
CA LEU A 73 8.24 -1.12 -2.27
C LEU A 73 6.75 -1.37 -2.07
N GLU A 74 6.18 -0.97 -0.94
CA GLU A 74 4.75 -1.10 -0.66
C GLU A 74 3.92 -0.35 -1.71
N VAL A 75 4.32 0.87 -2.08
CA VAL A 75 3.65 1.64 -3.14
C VAL A 75 3.76 0.95 -4.50
N LEU A 76 4.93 0.38 -4.83
CA LEU A 76 5.11 -0.38 -6.07
C LEU A 76 4.22 -1.63 -6.12
N GLN A 77 4.06 -2.32 -4.99
CA GLN A 77 3.15 -3.46 -4.85
C GLN A 77 1.70 -3.02 -5.06
N ASN A 78 1.27 -1.90 -4.45
CA ASN A 78 -0.08 -1.37 -4.63
C ASN A 78 -0.36 -0.99 -6.08
N LEU A 79 0.59 -0.34 -6.74
CA LEU A 79 0.48 0.04 -8.15
C LEU A 79 0.44 -1.19 -9.07
N THR A 80 1.25 -2.21 -8.77
CA THR A 80 1.28 -3.46 -9.54
C THR A 80 -0.01 -4.28 -9.34
N ALA A 81 -0.57 -4.29 -8.12
CA ALA A 81 -1.86 -4.92 -7.82
C ALA A 81 -2.99 -4.24 -8.61
N TYR A 82 -3.00 -2.90 -8.63
CA TYR A 82 -3.91 -2.12 -9.46
C TYR A 82 -3.81 -2.50 -10.95
N MET A 83 -2.60 -2.66 -11.49
CA MET A 83 -2.41 -3.08 -12.89
C MET A 83 -2.91 -4.49 -13.19
N ARG A 84 -2.87 -5.41 -12.22
CA ARG A 84 -3.33 -6.81 -12.40
C ARG A 84 -4.84 -6.90 -12.39
N GLU A 85 -5.48 -6.32 -11.39
CA GLU A 85 -6.92 -6.50 -11.16
C GLU A 85 -7.76 -5.36 -11.72
N HIS A 86 -7.14 -4.27 -12.18
CA HIS A 86 -7.79 -3.08 -12.73
C HIS A 86 -8.75 -2.41 -11.73
N VAL A 87 -8.55 -2.67 -10.44
CA VAL A 87 -9.30 -2.09 -9.34
C VAL A 87 -8.31 -1.78 -8.21
N VAL A 88 -8.42 -0.59 -7.63
CA VAL A 88 -7.64 -0.26 -6.43
C VAL A 88 -8.18 -1.09 -5.27
N GLN A 89 -7.36 -2.00 -4.73
CA GLN A 89 -7.69 -2.72 -3.50
C GLN A 89 -7.61 -1.73 -2.33
N ILE A 90 -8.75 -1.20 -1.92
CA ILE A 90 -8.86 -0.23 -0.83
C ILE A 90 -8.26 -0.80 0.46
N GLU A 91 -8.44 -2.10 0.70
CA GLU A 91 -7.86 -2.79 1.85
C GLU A 91 -6.32 -2.68 1.87
N LEU A 92 -5.67 -2.94 0.74
CA LEU A 92 -4.23 -2.86 0.58
C LEU A 92 -3.72 -1.43 0.80
N VAL A 93 -4.41 -0.43 0.25
CA VAL A 93 -4.06 0.99 0.44
C VAL A 93 -4.13 1.41 1.91
N LEU A 94 -5.16 0.98 2.64
CA LEU A 94 -5.32 1.26 4.07
C LEU A 94 -4.23 0.59 4.92
N VAL A 95 -3.86 -0.66 4.58
CA VAL A 95 -2.75 -1.37 5.24
C VAL A 95 -1.41 -0.66 5.00
N THR A 96 -1.17 -0.18 3.78
CA THR A 96 0.04 0.60 3.47
C THR A 96 0.06 1.93 4.25
N ALA A 97 -1.07 2.61 4.38
CA ALA A 97 -1.15 3.83 5.19
C ALA A 97 -0.86 3.56 6.68
N LEU A 98 -1.42 2.50 7.25
CA LEU A 98 -1.13 2.07 8.63
C LEU A 98 0.35 1.73 8.82
N THR A 99 0.94 1.00 7.87
CA THR A 99 2.36 0.61 7.90
C THR A 99 3.27 1.83 7.81
N ALA A 100 2.97 2.79 6.94
CA ALA A 100 3.72 4.04 6.81
C ALA A 100 3.70 4.87 8.11
N VAL A 101 2.56 4.96 8.80
CA VAL A 101 2.47 5.66 10.08
C VAL A 101 3.22 4.90 11.18
N ALA A 102 3.05 3.58 11.28
CA ALA A 102 3.78 2.76 12.26
C ALA A 102 5.30 2.88 12.11
N ARG A 103 5.78 2.87 10.87
CA ARG A 103 7.18 3.08 10.52
C ARG A 103 7.73 4.42 11.00
N LYS A 104 6.96 5.51 10.84
CA LYS A 104 7.33 6.85 11.34
C LYS A 104 7.46 6.89 12.86
N VAL A 105 6.67 6.09 13.58
CA VAL A 105 6.75 5.99 15.06
C VAL A 105 7.99 5.24 15.51
N ILE A 106 8.34 4.14 14.82
CA ILE A 106 9.48 3.28 15.21
C ILE A 106 10.81 4.03 15.14
N VAL A 107 10.99 4.91 14.16
CA VAL A 107 12.24 5.65 13.92
C VAL A 107 12.34 6.93 14.75
N MET A 108 11.24 7.35 15.39
CA MET A 108 11.16 8.64 16.05
C MET A 108 12.17 8.75 17.20
N PRO A 109 13.09 9.74 17.19
CA PRO A 109 14.08 9.89 18.24
C PRO A 109 13.42 10.21 19.59
N PRO A 110 13.96 9.69 20.72
CA PRO A 110 13.40 9.93 22.05
C PRO A 110 13.36 11.41 22.48
N GLY A 111 14.10 12.30 21.80
CA GLY A 111 14.11 13.75 22.05
C GLY A 111 13.05 14.57 21.29
N VAL A 112 12.38 13.99 20.29
CA VAL A 112 11.29 14.63 19.52
C VAL A 112 9.95 14.58 20.27
N GLN A 113 9.89 13.85 21.38
CA GLN A 113 8.75 13.81 22.31
C GLN A 113 8.42 15.16 22.97
N LYS A 114 9.18 16.22 22.68
CA LYS A 114 9.03 17.55 23.29
C LYS A 114 7.75 18.28 22.91
N ASN A 115 7.04 17.86 21.86
CA ASN A 115 5.72 18.41 21.53
C ASN A 115 4.62 17.34 21.68
N PRO A 116 3.95 17.28 22.84
CA PRO A 116 2.89 16.29 23.12
C PRO A 116 1.78 16.28 22.06
N ALA A 117 1.56 17.41 21.38
CA ALA A 117 0.57 17.55 20.32
C ALA A 117 0.85 16.63 19.12
N ASP A 118 2.12 16.43 18.75
CA ASP A 118 2.49 15.59 17.59
C ASP A 118 2.23 14.11 17.87
N LEU A 119 2.48 13.66 19.11
CA LEU A 119 2.18 12.29 19.56
C LEU A 119 0.67 12.03 19.58
N ILE A 120 -0.12 12.98 20.08
CA ILE A 120 -1.57 12.88 20.11
C ILE A 120 -2.14 12.88 18.69
N GLY A 121 -1.66 13.78 17.81
CA GLY A 121 -2.08 13.85 16.42
C GLY A 121 -1.77 12.55 15.65
N LEU A 122 -0.60 11.97 15.89
CA LEU A 122 -0.21 10.70 15.28
C LEU A 122 -1.07 9.54 15.82
N GLY A 123 -1.32 9.50 17.14
CA GLY A 123 -2.24 8.53 17.74
C GLY A 123 -3.66 8.62 17.15
N PHE A 124 -4.18 9.83 16.99
CA PHE A 124 -5.48 10.06 16.36
C PHE A 124 -5.52 9.62 14.88
N ALA A 125 -4.44 9.87 14.13
CA ALA A 125 -4.32 9.40 12.75
C ALA A 125 -4.32 7.86 12.66
N VAL A 126 -3.57 7.17 13.54
CA VAL A 126 -3.57 5.70 13.61
C VAL A 126 -4.97 5.17 13.93
N LEU A 127 -5.66 5.75 14.92
CA LEU A 127 -7.02 5.34 15.28
C LEU A 127 -8.01 5.54 14.13
N SER A 128 -7.90 6.68 13.42
CA SER A 128 -8.75 6.99 12.27
C SER A 128 -8.54 6.00 11.12
N LEU A 129 -7.28 5.68 10.80
CA LEU A 129 -6.94 4.70 9.77
C LEU A 129 -7.37 3.28 10.16
N ALA A 130 -7.16 2.89 11.42
CA ALA A 130 -7.59 1.59 11.93
C ALA A 130 -9.12 1.45 11.89
N GLY A 131 -9.85 2.52 12.24
CA GLY A 131 -11.30 2.58 12.12
C GLY A 131 -11.76 2.43 10.67
N ALA A 132 -11.16 3.18 9.74
CA ALA A 132 -11.46 3.06 8.31
C ALA A 132 -11.21 1.64 7.77
N TYR A 133 -10.07 1.03 8.13
CA TYR A 133 -9.77 -0.37 7.77
C TYR A 133 -10.82 -1.33 8.31
N TRP A 134 -11.22 -1.19 9.58
CA TRP A 134 -12.23 -2.03 10.19
C TRP A 134 -13.59 -1.92 9.49
N LEU A 135 -14.04 -0.70 9.18
CA LEU A 135 -15.29 -0.43 8.46
C LEU A 135 -15.30 -1.06 7.07
N VAL A 136 -14.21 -0.87 6.29
CA VAL A 136 -14.07 -1.45 4.95
C VAL A 136 -14.10 -2.97 5.02
N ARG A 137 -13.32 -3.57 5.93
CA ARG A 137 -13.27 -5.03 6.12
C ARG A 137 -14.64 -5.60 6.48
N GLN A 138 -15.37 -4.97 7.39
CA GLN A 138 -16.70 -5.41 7.80
C GLN A 138 -17.70 -5.38 6.63
N SER A 139 -17.60 -4.36 5.77
CA SER A 139 -18.48 -4.22 4.60
C SER A 139 -18.25 -5.32 3.55
N HIS A 140 -17.01 -5.78 3.38
CA HIS A 140 -16.67 -6.86 2.46
C HIS A 140 -17.12 -8.24 2.99
N ILE A 141 -16.98 -8.50 4.29
CA ILE A 141 -17.43 -9.77 4.91
C ILE A 141 -18.93 -9.97 4.74
N LYS A 142 -19.73 -8.89 4.83
CA LYS A 142 -21.19 -8.95 4.70
C LYS A 142 -21.67 -9.25 3.25
N ARG A 143 -20.77 -9.21 2.26
CA ARG A 143 -21.05 -9.52 0.84
C ARG A 143 -20.70 -10.94 0.42
N LEU A 144 -20.35 -11.83 1.36
CA LEU A 144 -20.22 -13.26 1.06
C LEU A 144 -21.64 -13.82 0.77
N PRO A 145 -21.88 -14.45 -0.39
CA PRO A 145 -23.19 -14.96 -0.72
C PRO A 145 -23.52 -16.15 0.18
N THR A 146 -24.65 -16.05 0.86
CA THR A 146 -25.35 -17.17 1.48
C THR A 146 -25.80 -18.15 0.38
N ARG A 147 -24.87 -18.91 -0.23
CA ARG A 147 -25.21 -20.02 -1.14
C ARG A 147 -25.58 -21.24 -0.30
N ARG A 148 -26.71 -21.14 0.40
CA ARG A 148 -27.50 -22.30 0.82
C ARG A 148 -28.93 -21.98 0.45
N GLU A 149 -29.33 -22.32 -0.78
CA GLU A 149 -30.69 -22.77 -1.03
C GLU A 149 -30.84 -23.46 -2.40
N ARG A 150 -31.54 -24.61 -2.33
CA ARG A 150 -32.16 -25.44 -3.38
C ARG A 150 -31.26 -26.28 -4.27
N ALA A 151 -30.87 -27.44 -3.74
CA ALA A 151 -31.14 -28.67 -4.49
C ALA A 151 -32.60 -29.06 -4.23
N THR A 152 -33.53 -28.46 -4.98
CA THR A 152 -34.87 -29.04 -5.16
C THR A 152 -34.70 -30.28 -6.03
N GLY A 153 -34.35 -31.39 -5.39
CA GLY A 153 -34.55 -32.71 -5.97
C GLY A 153 -36.02 -33.06 -5.79
N PHE A 154 -36.85 -32.75 -6.79
CA PHE A 154 -38.12 -33.43 -7.04
C PHE A 154 -38.51 -33.21 -8.50
N GLN A 155 -38.35 -34.27 -9.30
CA GLN A 155 -39.21 -34.58 -10.42
C GLN A 155 -39.13 -36.10 -10.65
N ASP A 156 -40.02 -36.83 -9.98
CA ASP A 156 -40.66 -37.98 -10.63
C ASP A 156 -41.68 -37.41 -11.62
N PRO A 157 -41.87 -38.05 -12.78
CA PRO A 157 -43.16 -38.71 -12.94
C PRO A 157 -43.08 -40.04 -13.69
N ASP A 158 -43.74 -41.04 -13.12
CA ASP A 158 -44.34 -42.15 -13.86
C ASP A 158 -45.21 -41.65 -15.03
N LEU A 159 -45.35 -42.52 -16.05
CA LEU A 159 -46.39 -42.61 -17.11
C LEU A 159 -45.89 -42.42 -18.55
N SER A 160 -45.42 -43.51 -19.16
CA SER A 160 -46.12 -44.20 -20.27
C SER A 160 -45.42 -45.51 -20.62
#